data_AF-A0AAU2MPP9-F1
#
_entry.id   AF-A0AAU2MPP9-F1
#
_cell.length_a   1.000
_cell.length_b   1.000
_cell.length_c   1.000
_cell.angle_alpha   90.00
_cell.angle_beta   90.00
_cell.angle_gamma   90.00
#
_symmetry.space_group_name_H-M   'P 1'
#
loop_
_entity.id
_entity.type
_entity.pdbx_description
1 polymer ?
#
loop_
_entity_poly.entity_id
_entity_poly.type
_entity_poly.pdbx_seq_one_letter_code
_entity_poly.pdbx_strand_id
1 'polypeptide(L)'
;MGHRVASWPETRMCAAVASPTNLALIVNLRSFEHLEEVLIRIATKCPGVAVTERRLVLRQVKVYGRLVDESGRCVEVIPPDPWAAEPGATTG
;
A
#
# COMPACT_ATOMS: atom_id res chain seq x y z
N MET A 1 -9.97 -13.15 -3.10
CA MET A 1 -10.48 -11.79 -3.32
C MET A 1 -9.37 -10.74 -3.33
N GLY A 2 -8.58 -10.61 -2.25
CA GLY A 2 -7.50 -9.60 -2.15
C GLY A 2 -6.56 -9.54 -3.37
N HIS A 3 -6.15 -10.70 -3.92
CA HIS A 3 -5.29 -10.75 -5.12
C HIS A 3 -5.85 -10.02 -6.35
N ARG A 4 -7.19 -10.00 -6.53
CA ARG A 4 -7.84 -9.32 -7.67
C ARG A 4 -7.72 -7.80 -7.56
N VAL A 5 -7.86 -7.26 -6.36
CA VAL A 5 -7.74 -5.82 -6.12
C VAL A 5 -6.26 -5.42 -6.07
N ALA A 6 -5.41 -6.30 -5.54
CA ALA A 6 -3.96 -6.14 -5.54
C ALA A 6 -3.36 -6.04 -6.96
N SER A 7 -4.02 -6.61 -7.97
CA SER A 7 -3.54 -6.55 -9.35
C SER A 7 -3.97 -5.27 -10.11
N TRP A 8 -4.66 -4.34 -9.47
CA TRP A 8 -5.06 -3.09 -10.13
C TRP A 8 -3.89 -2.10 -10.18
N PRO A 9 -3.73 -1.35 -11.29
CA PRO A 9 -2.64 -0.38 -11.43
C PRO A 9 -2.62 0.70 -10.33
N GLU A 10 -3.79 1.09 -9.84
CA GLU A 10 -3.95 2.06 -8.77
C GLU A 10 -3.61 1.50 -7.37
N THR A 11 -3.53 0.18 -7.20
CA THR A 11 -3.31 -0.46 -5.89
C THR A 11 -1.84 -0.43 -5.48
N ARG A 12 -1.56 0.27 -4.38
CA ARG A 12 -0.22 0.38 -3.78
C ARG A 12 0.01 -0.64 -2.66
N MET A 13 -1.05 -0.99 -1.94
CA MET A 13 -1.01 -1.99 -0.88
C MET A 13 -2.38 -2.67 -0.75
N CYS A 14 -2.37 -3.99 -0.62
CA CYS A 14 -3.55 -4.77 -0.27
C CYS A 14 -3.13 -5.80 0.79
N ALA A 15 -3.69 -5.70 1.99
CA ALA A 15 -3.30 -6.52 3.13
C ALA A 15 -4.53 -7.03 3.88
N ALA A 16 -4.49 -8.28 4.30
CA ALA A 16 -5.43 -8.80 5.28
C ALA A 16 -5.09 -8.24 6.66
N VAL A 17 -6.10 -7.87 7.44
CA VAL A 17 -5.94 -7.35 8.80
C VAL A 17 -6.81 -8.15 9.77
N ALA A 18 -6.35 -8.31 11.01
CA ALA A 18 -7.08 -9.02 12.07
C ALA A 18 -8.20 -8.13 12.65
N SER A 19 -9.27 -7.95 11.89
CA SER A 19 -10.43 -7.11 12.22
C SER A 19 -11.68 -7.62 11.49
N PRO A 20 -12.90 -7.33 11.96
CA PRO A 20 -14.12 -7.56 11.17
C PRO A 20 -14.07 -6.89 9.78
N THR A 21 -13.43 -5.71 9.69
CA THR A 21 -13.04 -5.10 8.41
C THR A 21 -11.70 -5.67 7.98
N ASN A 22 -11.72 -6.90 7.46
CA ASN A 22 -10.55 -7.76 7.32
C ASN A 22 -9.60 -7.44 6.16
N LEU A 23 -9.81 -6.34 5.43
CA LEU A 23 -9.00 -5.95 4.28
C LEU A 23 -8.67 -4.45 4.32
N ALA A 24 -7.38 -4.15 4.29
CA ALA A 24 -6.86 -2.80 4.10
C ALA A 24 -6.38 -2.63 2.64
N LEU A 25 -6.88 -1.59 1.99
CA LEU A 25 -6.52 -1.23 0.62
C LEU A 25 -6.02 0.21 0.58
N ILE A 26 -4.82 0.42 0.04
CA ILE A 26 -4.28 1.75 -0.26
C ILE A 26 -4.14 1.86 -1.78
N VAL A 27 -4.82 2.86 -2.34
CA VAL A 27 -4.76 3.19 -3.77
C VAL A 27 -4.19 4.58 -3.97
N ASN A 28 -3.47 4.77 -5.08
CA ASN A 28 -3.04 6.08 -5.55
C ASN A 28 -3.97 6.52 -6.68
N LEU A 29 -4.70 7.61 -6.46
CA LEU A 29 -5.67 8.14 -7.42
C LEU A 29 -5.14 9.45 -8.00
N ARG A 30 -5.45 9.69 -9.28
CA ARG A 30 -5.07 10.93 -9.96
C ARG A 30 -5.98 12.11 -9.64
N SER A 31 -7.19 11.82 -9.16
CA SER A 31 -8.17 12.80 -8.74
C SER A 31 -9.14 12.17 -7.74
N PHE A 32 -10.00 13.00 -7.11
CA PHE A 32 -10.97 12.50 -6.14
C PHE A 32 -12.10 11.70 -6.82
N GLU A 33 -12.49 12.06 -8.04
CA GLU A 33 -13.55 11.41 -8.82
C GLU A 33 -13.22 9.93 -9.09
N HIS A 34 -11.94 9.61 -9.30
CA HIS A 34 -11.49 8.23 -9.46
C HIS A 34 -11.77 7.35 -8.22
N LEU A 35 -12.02 7.93 -7.05
CA LEU A 35 -12.40 7.16 -5.86
C LEU A 35 -13.76 6.49 -6.07
N GLU A 36 -14.74 7.20 -6.64
CA GLU A 36 -16.07 6.65 -6.88
C GLU A 36 -16.01 5.50 -7.89
N GLU A 37 -15.22 5.66 -8.95
CA GLU A 37 -14.98 4.62 -9.94
C GLU A 37 -14.39 3.34 -9.32
N VAL A 38 -13.41 3.50 -8.43
CA VAL A 38 -12.80 2.38 -7.68
C VAL A 38 -13.84 1.69 -6.80
N LEU A 39 -14.69 2.44 -6.09
CA LEU A 39 -15.72 1.88 -5.23
C LEU A 39 -16.78 1.11 -6.02
N ILE A 40 -17.23 1.66 -7.15
CA ILE A 40 -18.15 0.98 -8.08
C ILE A 40 -17.49 -0.30 -8.59
N ARG A 41 -16.22 -0.24 -9.03
CA ARG A 41 -15.48 -1.40 -9.52
C ARG A 41 -15.36 -2.49 -8.44
N ILE A 42 -15.11 -2.13 -7.18
CA ILE A 42 -15.11 -3.09 -6.06
C ILE A 42 -16.48 -3.74 -5.92
N ALA A 43 -17.55 -2.95 -5.86
CA ALA A 43 -18.91 -3.46 -5.71
C ALA A 43 -19.32 -4.38 -6.88
N THR A 44 -18.94 -4.06 -8.11
CA THR A 44 -19.26 -4.86 -9.30
C THR A 44 -18.38 -6.10 -9.45
N LYS A 45 -17.08 -6.00 -9.18
CA LYS A 45 -16.12 -7.09 -9.46
C LYS A 45 -15.84 -7.99 -8.26
N CYS A 46 -16.25 -7.60 -7.06
CA CYS A 46 -16.05 -8.36 -5.83
C CYS A 46 -17.38 -8.51 -5.06
N PRO A 47 -18.35 -9.27 -5.60
CA PRO A 47 -19.60 -9.52 -4.89
C PRO A 47 -19.31 -10.17 -3.53
N GLY A 48 -19.91 -9.62 -2.48
CA GLY A 48 -19.66 -10.02 -1.07
C GLY A 48 -18.60 -9.18 -0.35
N VAL A 49 -17.99 -8.19 -1.01
CA VAL A 49 -17.11 -7.21 -0.37
C VAL A 49 -17.88 -5.91 -0.12
N ALA A 50 -17.85 -5.43 1.11
CA ALA A 50 -18.37 -4.12 1.48
C ALA A 50 -17.21 -3.20 1.89
N VAL A 51 -17.19 -1.99 1.34
CA VAL A 51 -16.27 -0.95 1.77
C VAL A 51 -16.93 -0.22 2.95
N THR A 52 -16.49 -0.54 4.16
CA THR A 52 -17.05 0.02 5.40
C THR A 52 -16.41 1.34 5.80
N GLU A 53 -15.18 1.61 5.33
CA GLU A 53 -14.42 2.80 5.69
C GLU A 53 -13.65 3.35 4.49
N ARG A 54 -13.54 4.68 4.42
CA ARG A 54 -12.82 5.42 3.38
C ARG A 54 -12.03 6.53 4.05
N ARG A 55 -10.75 6.64 3.73
CA ARG A 55 -9.87 7.70 4.23
C ARG A 55 -9.09 8.31 3.08
N LEU A 56 -9.02 9.64 3.04
CA LEU A 56 -8.18 10.37 2.12
C LEU A 56 -6.89 10.78 2.85
N VAL A 57 -5.75 10.34 2.33
CA VAL A 57 -4.43 10.72 2.86
C VAL A 57 -3.91 11.88 2.04
N LEU A 58 -4.05 13.10 2.56
CA LEU A 58 -3.57 14.33 1.89
C LEU A 58 -2.04 14.45 1.92
N ARG A 59 -1.39 13.86 2.93
CA ARG A 59 0.06 13.84 3.08
C ARG A 59 0.51 12.48 3.56
N GLN A 60 1.19 11.73 2.70
CA GLN A 60 1.75 10.44 3.07
C GLN A 60 3.14 10.64 3.68
N VAL A 61 3.26 10.42 5.00
CA VAL A 61 4.55 10.36 5.68
C VAL A 61 4.95 8.89 5.82
N LYS A 62 6.02 8.49 5.14
CA LYS A 62 6.56 7.13 5.27
C LYS A 62 7.84 7.20 6.08
N VAL A 63 7.86 6.47 7.18
CA VAL A 63 9.10 6.14 7.88
C VAL A 63 9.71 4.95 7.15
N TYR A 64 10.89 5.15 6.57
CA TYR A 64 11.60 4.14 5.78
C TYR A 64 13.08 4.17 6.14
N GLY A 65 13.78 3.04 5.90
CA GLY A 65 15.20 2.92 6.23
C GLY A 65 15.45 2.96 7.73
N ARG A 66 14.63 2.29 8.54
CA ARG A 66 14.86 2.17 9.99
C ARG A 66 15.03 0.70 10.37
N LEU A 67 16.13 0.38 11.03
CA LEU A 67 16.25 -0.88 11.76
C LEU A 67 15.56 -0.73 13.10
N VAL A 68 14.76 -1.74 13.44
CA VAL A 68 14.01 -1.78 14.69
C VAL A 68 14.42 -2.99 15.51
N ASP A 69 14.52 -2.80 16.82
CA ASP A 69 14.72 -3.90 17.78
C ASP A 69 13.43 -4.73 17.95
N GLU A 70 13.49 -5.78 18.78
CA GLU A 70 12.36 -6.66 19.08
C GLU A 70 11.19 -5.93 19.75
N SER A 71 11.45 -4.78 20.38
CA SER A 71 10.43 -3.90 20.97
C SER A 71 9.88 -2.87 19.99
N GLY A 72 10.34 -2.86 18.73
CA GLY A 72 9.94 -1.94 17.69
C GLY A 72 10.59 -0.56 17.78
N ARG A 73 11.60 -0.36 18.63
CA ARG A 73 12.31 0.92 18.75
C ARG A 73 13.34 1.05 17.63
N CYS A 74 13.43 2.24 17.06
CA CYS A 74 14.44 2.53 16.04
C CYS A 74 15.84 2.52 16.68
N VAL A 75 16.70 1.62 16.23
CA VAL A 75 18.10 1.53 16.68
C VAL A 75 19.08 2.12 15.67
N GLU A 76 18.70 2.18 14.40
CA GLU A 76 19.55 2.71 13.33
C GLU A 76 18.72 3.23 12.15
N VAL A 77 19.24 4.25 11.45
CA VAL A 77 18.68 4.74 10.19
C VAL A 77 19.62 4.36 9.05
N ILE A 78 19.11 3.59 8.10
CA ILE A 78 19.78 3.28 6.83
C ILE A 78 19.22 4.23 5.78
N PRO A 79 19.97 5.26 5.34
CA PRO A 79 19.52 6.16 4.30
C PRO A 79 19.21 5.38 3.03
N PRO A 80 18.01 5.54 2.46
CA PRO A 80 17.71 5.02 1.13
C PRO A 80 18.65 5.67 0.13
N ASP A 81 19.32 4.87 -0.70
CA ASP A 81 20.01 5.34 -1.89
C ASP A 81 19.25 4.89 -3.14
N PRO A 82 18.34 5.74 -3.69
CA PRO A 82 17.62 5.46 -4.93
C PRO A 82 18.51 5.26 -6.16
N TRP A 83 19.79 5.63 -6.09
CA TRP A 83 20.76 5.56 -7.19
C TRP A 83 21.83 4.51 -6.95
N ALA A 84 21.76 3.75 -5.85
CA ALA A 84 22.68 2.66 -5.59
C ALA A 84 22.60 1.64 -6.73
N ALA A 85 23.77 1.25 -7.26
CA ALA A 85 23.85 0.14 -8.20
C ALA A 85 23.35 -1.14 -7.51
N GLU A 86 22.64 -1.98 -8.25
CA GLU A 86 22.25 -3.32 -7.80
C GLU A 86 23.50 -4.04 -7.26
N PRO A 87 23.50 -4.54 -6.02
CA PRO A 87 24.64 -5.27 -5.48
C PRO A 87 24.93 -6.49 -6.35
N GLY A 88 26.00 -6.44 -7.15
CA GLY A 88 26.36 -7.50 -8.11
C GLY A 88 26.31 -7.11 -9.59
N ALA A 89 25.95 -5.88 -9.94
CA ALA A 89 26.14 -5.36 -11.29
C ALA A 89 27.63 -5.10 -11.57
N THR A 90 28.38 -6.17 -11.84
CA THR A 90 29.75 -6.06 -12.37
C THR A 90 29.67 -5.40 -13.74
N THR A 91 30.20 -4.18 -13.85
CA THR A 91 30.46 -3.54 -15.14
C THR A 91 31.43 -4.42 -15.91
N GLY A 92 30.95 -5.06 -16.97
CA GLY A 92 31.79 -5.69 -17.99
C GLY A 92 32.43 -4.66 -18.91
#